data_AF-A0AAE6M702-F1
#
_entry.id   AF-A0AAE6M702-F1
#
_cell.length_a   1.000
_cell.length_b   1.000
_cell.length_c   1.000
_cell.angle_alpha   90.00
_cell.angle_beta   90.00
_cell.angle_gamma   90.00
#
_symmetry.space_group_name_H-M   'P 1'
#
loop_
_entity.id
_entity.type
_entity.pdbx_description
1 polymer ?
#
loop_
_entity_poly.entity_id
_entity_poly.type
_entity_poly.pdbx_seq_one_letter_code
_entity_poly.pdbx_strand_id
1 'polypeptide(L)'
;MVLLRLAFVAWLSDICTKALNTYVFHNPKALSPFVACLIFGVIAAEIGLVDRNPLNKGNSFGWLILVLMAFVLEGLSLATPDMLLQAVLPLAGIIIIGVIGLIIVTIIVGNFLGESKFMSLPIALNALYGFPPNYVLTKETIQSLTEDEEEIQYLTDIMMPKMLIGGFTSVTIASVIIGGVFAGML
;
A
#
# COMPACT_ATOMS: atom_id res chain seq x y z
N MET A 1 -2.12 18.85 -17.54
CA MET A 1 -0.78 18.28 -17.85
C MET A 1 -0.23 17.40 -16.73
N VAL A 2 -0.47 17.69 -15.45
CA VAL A 2 0.03 16.90 -14.30
C VAL A 2 -0.27 15.40 -14.43
N LEU A 3 -1.54 15.04 -14.65
CA LEU A 3 -1.94 13.63 -14.79
C LEU A 3 -1.36 12.94 -16.03
N LEU A 4 -1.13 13.68 -17.11
CA LEU A 4 -0.52 13.14 -18.33
C LEU A 4 0.93 12.72 -18.08
N ARG A 5 1.70 13.52 -17.33
CA ARG A 5 3.08 13.18 -16.95
C ARG A 5 3.11 11.96 -16.04
N LEU A 6 2.17 11.88 -15.08
CA LEU A 6 2.01 10.70 -14.23
C LEU A 6 1.69 9.44 -15.05
N ALA A 7 0.71 9.54 -15.95
CA ALA A 7 0.30 8.43 -16.82
C ALA A 7 1.44 7.99 -17.75
N PHE A 8 2.20 8.94 -18.29
CA PHE A 8 3.37 8.67 -19.12
C PHE A 8 4.44 7.88 -18.37
N VAL A 9 4.75 8.25 -17.13
CA VAL A 9 5.73 7.54 -16.30
C VAL A 9 5.24 6.13 -15.94
N ALA A 10 3.96 5.98 -15.59
CA ALA A 10 3.38 4.67 -15.31
C ALA A 10 3.43 3.75 -16.56
N TRP A 11 3.08 4.28 -17.72
CA TRP A 11 3.16 3.56 -19.00
C TRP A 11 4.59 3.15 -19.35
N LEU A 12 5.55 4.06 -19.19
CA LEU A 12 6.97 3.76 -19.40
C LEU A 12 7.44 2.64 -18.47
N SER A 13 7.05 2.70 -17.20
CA SER A 13 7.39 1.68 -16.21
C SER A 13 6.84 0.29 -16.57
N ASP A 14 5.59 0.21 -17.04
CA ASP A 14 4.99 -1.05 -17.47
C ASP A 14 5.72 -1.66 -18.69
N ILE A 15 6.08 -0.83 -19.67
CA ILE A 15 6.88 -1.28 -20.83
C ILE A 15 8.25 -1.78 -20.39
N CYS A 16 8.95 -1.02 -19.55
CA CYS A 16 10.25 -1.43 -19.02
C CYS A 16 10.14 -2.73 -18.23
N THR A 17 9.10 -2.91 -17.43
CA THR A 17 8.86 -4.16 -16.68
C THR A 17 8.69 -5.35 -17.60
N LYS A 18 7.84 -5.22 -18.63
CA LYS A 18 7.62 -6.27 -19.64
C LYS A 18 8.91 -6.61 -20.37
N ALA A 19 9.66 -5.59 -20.81
CA ALA A 19 10.94 -5.78 -21.49
C ALA A 19 11.97 -6.49 -20.60
N LEU A 20 12.13 -6.08 -19.34
CA LEU A 20 13.04 -6.72 -18.40
C LEU A 20 12.65 -8.18 -18.13
N ASN A 21 11.35 -8.45 -17.91
CA ASN A 21 10.84 -9.80 -17.70
C ASN A 21 11.08 -10.71 -18.90
N THR A 22 10.92 -10.21 -20.13
CA THR A 22 11.13 -10.98 -21.35
C THR A 22 12.60 -11.18 -21.71
N TYR A 23 13.41 -10.11 -21.72
CA TYR A 23 14.77 -10.13 -22.27
C TYR A 23 15.86 -10.43 -21.24
N VAL A 24 15.65 -10.06 -19.97
CA VAL A 24 16.66 -10.25 -18.91
C VAL A 24 16.31 -11.48 -18.09
N PHE A 25 15.10 -11.50 -17.50
CA PHE A 25 14.70 -12.56 -16.58
C PHE A 25 14.17 -13.81 -17.27
N HIS A 26 13.82 -13.73 -18.57
CA HIS A 26 13.19 -14.82 -19.33
C HIS A 26 11.97 -15.44 -18.62
N ASN A 27 11.31 -14.65 -17.76
CA ASN A 27 10.19 -15.07 -16.95
C ASN A 27 9.19 -13.91 -16.84
N PRO A 28 7.94 -14.07 -17.32
CA PRO A 28 6.95 -13.00 -17.36
C PRO A 28 6.54 -12.48 -15.98
N LYS A 29 6.82 -13.22 -14.90
CA LYS A 29 6.41 -12.91 -13.52
C LYS A 29 7.58 -12.54 -12.60
N ALA A 30 8.80 -12.37 -13.12
CA ALA A 30 9.98 -12.10 -12.29
C ALA A 30 9.89 -10.75 -11.56
N LEU A 31 9.54 -9.68 -12.27
CA LEU A 31 9.35 -8.35 -11.71
C LEU A 31 7.86 -7.98 -11.71
N SER A 32 7.36 -7.53 -10.57
CA SER A 32 6.01 -6.99 -10.44
C SER A 32 5.92 -5.59 -11.07
N PRO A 33 4.94 -5.34 -11.97
CA PRO A 33 4.70 -4.00 -12.53
C PRO A 33 4.46 -2.93 -11.47
N PHE A 34 3.84 -3.28 -10.34
CA PHE A 34 3.58 -2.33 -9.26
C PHE A 34 4.87 -1.87 -8.56
N VAL A 35 5.82 -2.78 -8.35
CA VAL A 35 7.13 -2.45 -7.77
C VAL A 35 7.92 -1.55 -8.73
N ALA A 36 7.90 -1.87 -10.03
CA ALA A 36 8.56 -1.05 -11.02
C ALA A 36 7.92 0.35 -11.12
N CYS A 37 6.59 0.44 -11.10
CA CYS A 37 5.87 1.72 -11.12
C CYS A 37 6.25 2.59 -9.91
N LEU A 38 6.44 2.00 -8.74
CA LEU A 38 6.91 2.70 -7.54
C LEU A 38 8.31 3.30 -7.77
N ILE A 39 9.26 2.50 -8.24
CA ILE A 39 10.64 2.93 -8.48
C ILE A 39 10.68 4.05 -9.52
N PHE A 40 9.99 3.87 -10.64
CA PHE A 40 9.89 4.88 -11.70
C PHE A 40 9.20 6.16 -11.19
N GLY A 41 8.14 6.03 -10.39
CA GLY A 41 7.44 7.15 -9.79
C GLY A 41 8.34 7.98 -8.87
N VAL A 42 9.13 7.32 -8.01
CA VAL A 42 10.10 8.00 -7.13
C VAL A 42 11.15 8.74 -7.96
N ILE A 43 11.79 8.06 -8.92
CA ILE A 43 12.81 8.67 -9.79
C ILE A 43 12.23 9.86 -10.55
N ALA A 44 11.04 9.69 -11.15
CA ALA A 44 10.37 10.74 -11.91
C ALA A 44 9.98 11.95 -11.03
N ALA A 45 9.64 11.72 -9.77
CA ALA A 45 9.35 12.79 -8.82
C ALA A 45 10.63 13.55 -8.41
N GLU A 46 11.75 12.84 -8.22
CA GLU A 46 13.05 13.47 -7.88
C GLU A 46 13.62 14.31 -9.03
N ILE A 47 13.50 13.84 -10.29
CA ILE A 47 13.96 14.61 -11.46
C ILE A 47 12.99 15.75 -11.86
N GLY A 48 11.87 15.91 -11.15
CA GLY A 48 10.86 16.93 -11.42
C GLY A 48 9.97 16.66 -12.65
N LEU A 49 10.01 15.45 -13.21
CA LEU A 49 9.12 15.04 -14.31
C LEU A 49 7.68 14.86 -13.81
N VAL A 50 7.52 14.32 -12.60
CA VAL A 50 6.22 14.17 -11.94
C VAL A 50 6.15 15.12 -10.75
N ASP A 51 5.06 15.87 -10.67
CA ASP A 51 4.79 16.74 -9.54
C ASP A 51 4.65 15.95 -8.23
N ARG A 52 5.12 16.51 -7.11
CA ARG A 52 4.71 16.04 -5.77
C ARG A 52 3.19 16.19 -5.62
N ASN A 53 2.55 15.16 -5.07
CA ASN A 53 1.10 15.07 -4.90
C ASN A 53 0.30 15.34 -6.20
N PRO A 54 0.59 14.61 -7.30
CA PRO A 54 0.07 14.92 -8.63
C PRO A 54 -1.45 14.73 -8.72
N LEU A 55 -1.99 13.79 -7.96
CA LEU A 55 -3.43 13.50 -7.88
C LEU A 55 -4.21 14.63 -7.19
N ASN A 56 -3.65 15.21 -6.13
CA ASN A 56 -4.25 16.36 -5.43
C ASN A 56 -4.18 17.61 -6.30
N LYS A 57 -3.02 17.88 -6.93
CA LYS A 57 -2.86 18.99 -7.88
C LYS A 57 -3.79 18.88 -9.09
N GLY A 58 -4.07 17.66 -9.54
CA GLY A 58 -5.02 17.38 -10.61
C GLY A 58 -6.49 17.34 -10.17
N ASN A 59 -6.79 17.67 -8.90
CA ASN A 59 -8.12 17.54 -8.29
C ASN A 59 -8.81 16.18 -8.55
N SER A 60 -8.01 15.12 -8.65
CA SER A 60 -8.44 13.77 -9.04
C SER A 60 -8.30 12.76 -7.91
N PHE A 61 -7.70 13.15 -6.78
CA PHE A 61 -7.49 12.26 -5.64
C PHE A 61 -8.82 11.77 -5.04
N GLY A 62 -9.81 12.65 -4.83
CA GLY A 62 -11.13 12.25 -4.33
C GLY A 62 -11.84 11.26 -5.26
N TRP A 63 -11.76 11.50 -6.57
CA TRP A 63 -12.27 10.58 -7.59
C TRP A 63 -11.58 9.21 -7.54
N LEU A 64 -10.26 9.19 -7.37
CA LEU A 64 -9.51 7.94 -7.24
C LEU A 64 -9.94 7.16 -6.00
N ILE A 65 -10.05 7.81 -4.84
CA ILE A 65 -10.50 7.16 -3.60
C ILE A 65 -11.91 6.58 -3.78
N LEU A 66 -12.83 7.34 -4.40
CA LEU A 66 -14.18 6.88 -4.66
C LEU A 66 -14.20 5.62 -5.53
N VAL A 67 -13.46 5.60 -6.63
CA VAL A 67 -13.39 4.45 -7.54
C VAL A 67 -12.77 3.23 -6.83
N LEU A 68 -11.68 3.43 -6.08
CA LEU A 68 -11.03 2.34 -5.35
C LEU A 68 -11.92 1.78 -4.24
N MET A 69 -12.66 2.64 -3.53
CA MET A 69 -13.63 2.17 -2.52
C MET A 69 -14.79 1.40 -3.16
N ALA A 70 -15.30 1.86 -4.31
CA ALA A 70 -16.32 1.13 -5.06
C ALA A 70 -15.81 -0.26 -5.48
N PHE A 71 -14.55 -0.36 -5.94
CA PHE A 71 -13.92 -1.64 -6.28
C PHE A 71 -13.80 -2.59 -5.07
N VAL A 72 -13.45 -2.06 -3.89
CA VAL A 72 -13.43 -2.85 -2.65
C VAL A 72 -14.83 -3.40 -2.32
N LEU A 73 -15.88 -2.57 -2.47
CA LEU A 73 -17.26 -2.97 -2.23
C LEU A 73 -17.78 -3.98 -3.27
N GLU A 74 -17.34 -3.88 -4.53
CA GLU A 74 -17.63 -4.88 -5.56
C GLU A 74 -17.10 -6.26 -5.14
N GLY A 75 -15.87 -6.34 -4.64
CA GLY A 75 -15.31 -7.57 -4.10
C GLY A 75 -16.15 -8.16 -2.95
N LEU A 76 -16.68 -7.30 -2.07
CA LEU A 76 -17.59 -7.71 -1.00
C LEU A 76 -18.95 -8.18 -1.53
N SER A 77 -19.48 -7.54 -2.58
CA SER A 77 -20.78 -7.87 -3.15
C SER A 77 -20.83 -9.29 -3.75
N LEU A 78 -19.67 -9.84 -4.12
CA LEU A 78 -19.53 -11.21 -4.61
C LEU A 78 -19.49 -12.25 -3.47
N ALA A 79 -19.34 -11.83 -2.21
CA ALA A 79 -19.27 -12.72 -1.06
C ALA A 79 -20.68 -13.07 -0.56
N THR A 80 -21.11 -14.32 -0.78
CA THR A 80 -22.38 -14.81 -0.22
C THR A 80 -22.27 -15.06 1.29
N PRO A 81 -23.37 -14.97 2.06
CA PRO A 81 -23.36 -15.28 3.49
C PRO A 81 -22.82 -16.68 3.80
N ASP A 82 -23.12 -17.68 2.97
CA ASP A 82 -22.61 -19.05 3.14
C ASP A 82 -21.10 -19.15 2.92
N MET A 83 -20.56 -18.44 1.92
CA MET A 83 -19.11 -18.34 1.73
C MET A 83 -18.43 -17.66 2.91
N LEU A 84 -19.03 -16.60 3.45
CA LEU A 84 -18.53 -15.91 4.63
C LEU A 84 -18.51 -16.86 5.83
N LEU A 85 -19.60 -17.57 6.11
CA LEU A 85 -19.67 -18.51 7.24
C LEU A 85 -18.61 -19.62 7.16
N GLN A 86 -18.36 -20.15 5.97
CA GLN A 86 -17.31 -21.16 5.76
C GLN A 86 -15.90 -20.56 5.91
N ALA A 87 -15.72 -19.30 5.52
CA ALA A 87 -14.43 -18.61 5.58
C ALA A 87 -14.14 -17.97 6.94
N VAL A 88 -15.15 -17.72 7.78
CA VAL A 88 -15.01 -17.01 9.07
C VAL A 88 -13.99 -17.69 9.98
N LEU A 89 -14.06 -19.00 10.16
CA LEU A 89 -13.15 -19.71 11.08
C LEU A 89 -11.70 -19.72 10.55
N PRO A 90 -11.43 -20.09 9.27
CA PRO A 90 -10.09 -19.96 8.70
C PRO A 90 -9.55 -18.53 8.71
N LEU A 91 -10.38 -17.55 8.34
CA LEU A 91 -10.00 -16.14 8.28
C LEU A 91 -9.66 -15.61 9.67
N ALA A 92 -10.50 -15.89 10.67
CA ALA A 92 -10.26 -15.50 12.06
C ALA A 92 -8.96 -16.12 12.58
N GLY A 93 -8.71 -17.41 12.30
CA GLY A 93 -7.47 -18.08 12.67
C GLY A 93 -6.24 -17.40 12.07
N ILE A 94 -6.25 -17.14 10.76
CA ILE A 94 -5.14 -16.47 10.06
C ILE A 94 -4.93 -15.05 10.58
N ILE A 95 -6.00 -14.29 10.82
CA ILE A 95 -5.92 -12.93 11.35
C ILE A 95 -5.34 -12.95 12.76
N ILE A 96 -5.84 -13.81 13.66
CA ILE A 96 -5.35 -13.88 15.05
C ILE A 96 -3.87 -14.24 15.08
N ILE A 97 -3.47 -15.29 14.37
CA ILE A 97 -2.07 -15.73 14.33
C ILE A 97 -1.19 -14.66 13.68
N GLY A 98 -1.64 -14.07 12.56
CA GLY A 98 -0.93 -13.02 11.85
C GLY A 98 -0.74 -11.77 12.70
N VAL A 99 -1.79 -11.29 13.38
CA VAL A 99 -1.75 -10.14 14.28
C VAL A 99 -0.81 -10.39 15.45
N ILE A 100 -0.88 -11.56 16.10
CA ILE A 100 0.03 -11.92 17.20
C ILE A 100 1.48 -11.91 16.72
N GLY A 101 1.76 -12.51 15.56
CA GLY A 101 3.09 -12.51 14.96
C GLY A 101 3.59 -11.09 14.68
N LEU A 102 2.75 -10.25 14.06
CA LEU A 102 3.07 -8.84 13.79
C LEU A 102 3.36 -8.07 15.08
N ILE A 103 2.55 -8.23 16.12
CA ILE A 103 2.74 -7.54 17.41
C ILE A 103 4.08 -7.94 18.05
N ILE A 104 4.38 -9.25 18.13
CA ILE A 104 5.62 -9.75 18.73
C ILE A 104 6.84 -9.19 18.02
N VAL A 105 6.87 -9.31 16.68
CA VAL A 105 7.99 -8.82 15.86
C VAL A 105 8.13 -7.31 15.98
N THR A 106 7.01 -6.58 15.98
CA THR A 106 7.01 -5.11 16.07
C THR A 106 7.54 -4.60 17.41
N ILE A 107 7.23 -5.28 18.52
CA ILE A 107 7.76 -4.90 19.84
C ILE A 107 9.29 -5.04 19.88
N ILE A 108 9.84 -6.03 19.19
CA ILE A 108 11.28 -6.28 19.12
C ILE A 108 11.95 -5.28 18.16
N VAL A 109 11.43 -5.17 16.93
CA VAL A 109 12.05 -4.41 15.84
C VAL A 109 11.77 -2.91 15.93
N GLY A 110 10.57 -2.51 16.37
CA GLY A 110 10.18 -1.10 16.47
C GLY A 110 11.10 -0.30 17.39
N ASN A 111 11.47 -0.87 18.54
CA ASN A 111 12.43 -0.26 19.46
C ASN A 111 13.82 -0.12 18.84
N PHE A 112 14.25 -1.11 18.04
CA PHE A 112 15.55 -1.08 17.36
C PHE A 112 15.61 0.01 16.28
N LEU A 113 14.49 0.27 15.59
CA LEU A 113 14.38 1.29 14.55
C LEU A 113 14.12 2.71 15.10
N GLY A 114 14.03 2.88 16.42
CA GLY A 114 13.78 4.18 17.07
C GLY A 114 12.35 4.68 16.94
N GLU A 115 11.41 3.86 16.47
CA GLU A 115 9.99 4.20 16.38
C GLU A 115 9.25 3.85 17.67
N SER A 116 8.33 4.72 18.09
CA SER A 116 7.53 4.46 19.28
C SER A 116 6.62 3.24 19.06
N LYS A 117 6.31 2.48 20.13
CA LYS A 117 5.40 1.32 20.04
C LYS A 117 4.02 1.70 19.48
N PHE A 118 3.54 2.91 19.81
CA PHE A 118 2.26 3.44 19.34
C PHE A 118 2.26 3.79 17.86
N MET A 119 3.43 4.01 17.25
CA MET A 119 3.56 4.26 15.82
C MET A 119 3.92 2.98 15.04
N SER A 120 4.83 2.18 15.58
CA SER A 120 5.31 0.95 14.92
C SER A 120 4.22 -0.11 14.80
N LEU A 121 3.31 -0.22 15.78
CA LEU A 121 2.17 -1.15 15.72
C LEU A 121 1.22 -0.84 14.55
N PRO A 122 0.66 0.37 14.41
CA PRO A 122 -0.15 0.72 13.24
C PRO A 122 0.59 0.54 11.91
N ILE A 123 1.88 0.88 11.83
CA ILE A 123 2.69 0.66 10.62
C ILE A 123 2.71 -0.83 10.25
N ALA A 124 2.93 -1.72 11.21
CA ALA A 124 2.96 -3.16 10.97
C ALA A 124 1.58 -3.73 10.64
N LEU A 125 0.53 -3.23 11.29
CA LEU A 125 -0.85 -3.65 11.05
C LEU A 125 -1.38 -3.23 9.67
N ASN A 126 -0.74 -2.27 8.98
CA ASN A 126 -1.04 -1.99 7.56
C ASN A 126 -0.82 -3.19 6.63
N ALA A 127 -0.15 -4.26 7.07
CA ALA A 127 -0.13 -5.52 6.34
C ALA A 127 -1.54 -6.16 6.20
N LEU A 128 -2.49 -5.77 7.06
CA LEU A 128 -3.89 -6.26 7.04
C LEU A 128 -4.80 -5.37 6.18
N TYR A 129 -4.47 -4.08 6.06
CA TYR A 129 -5.28 -3.09 5.36
C TYR A 129 -4.40 -2.28 4.42
N GLY A 130 -4.57 -2.49 3.13
CA GLY A 130 -3.90 -1.70 2.10
C GLY A 130 -4.55 -0.34 1.87
N PHE A 131 -4.14 0.30 0.78
CA PHE A 131 -4.80 1.49 0.25
C PHE A 131 -6.09 1.11 -0.50
N PRO A 132 -7.19 1.89 -0.43
CA PRO A 132 -7.37 3.15 0.29
C PRO A 132 -7.77 3.12 1.79
N PRO A 133 -8.22 2.01 2.42
CA PRO A 133 -8.66 2.04 3.83
C PRO A 133 -7.62 2.61 4.81
N ASN A 134 -6.35 2.26 4.66
CA ASN A 134 -5.30 2.78 5.55
C ASN A 134 -5.18 4.31 5.49
N TYR A 135 -5.32 4.91 4.30
CA TYR A 135 -5.30 6.35 4.10
C TYR A 135 -6.47 7.01 4.82
N VAL A 136 -7.68 6.48 4.64
CA VAL A 136 -8.91 7.02 5.25
C VAL A 136 -8.82 6.95 6.78
N LEU A 137 -8.46 5.78 7.32
CA LEU A 137 -8.33 5.59 8.77
C LEU A 137 -7.26 6.48 9.39
N THR A 138 -6.11 6.66 8.71
CA THR A 138 -5.05 7.55 9.19
C THR A 138 -5.53 8.99 9.23
N LYS A 139 -6.23 9.45 8.18
CA LYS A 139 -6.77 10.81 8.11
C LYS A 139 -7.85 11.05 9.19
N GLU A 140 -8.78 10.12 9.37
CA GLU A 140 -9.80 10.19 10.41
C GLU A 140 -9.17 10.21 11.81
N THR A 141 -8.12 9.41 12.02
CA THR A 141 -7.37 9.42 13.30
C THR A 141 -6.75 10.79 13.55
N ILE A 142 -6.07 11.39 12.56
CA ILE A 142 -5.46 12.72 12.69
C ILE A 142 -6.54 13.77 13.01
N GLN A 143 -7.65 13.76 12.26
CA GLN A 143 -8.76 14.69 12.44
C GLN A 143 -9.50 14.49 13.76
N SER A 144 -9.39 13.33 14.40
CA SER A 144 -9.97 13.07 15.72
C SER A 144 -9.11 13.57 16.89
N LEU A 145 -7.83 13.87 16.63
CA LEU A 145 -6.87 14.28 17.67
C LEU A 145 -6.87 15.78 17.92
N THR A 146 -7.18 16.58 16.91
CA THR A 146 -7.13 18.04 16.99
C THR A 146 -8.02 18.68 15.92
N GLU A 147 -8.49 19.89 16.19
CA GLU A 147 -9.25 20.73 15.25
C GLU A 147 -8.36 21.82 14.61
N ASP A 148 -7.10 21.96 15.06
CA ASP A 148 -6.16 22.96 14.54
C ASP A 148 -5.57 22.53 13.18
N GLU A 149 -5.67 23.40 12.17
CA GLU A 149 -5.24 23.08 10.81
C GLU A 149 -3.73 22.88 10.69
N GLU A 150 -2.91 23.62 11.45
CA GLU A 150 -1.45 23.49 11.43
C GLU A 150 -1.02 22.17 12.07
N GLU A 151 -1.64 21.79 13.19
CA GLU A 151 -1.39 20.51 13.85
C GLU A 151 -1.86 19.32 13.00
N ILE A 152 -3.03 19.41 12.36
CA ILE A 152 -3.50 18.40 11.38
C ILE A 152 -2.47 18.24 10.26
N GLN A 153 -1.96 19.33 9.70
CA GLN A 153 -0.99 19.28 8.61
C GLN A 153 0.33 18.66 9.09
N TYR A 154 0.83 19.04 10.27
CA TYR A 154 2.02 18.46 10.87
C TYR A 154 1.90 16.95 11.10
N LEU A 155 0.79 16.50 11.68
CA LEU A 155 0.51 15.08 11.88
C LEU A 155 0.37 14.34 10.56
N THR A 156 -0.28 14.95 9.56
CA THR A 156 -0.42 14.41 8.20
C THR A 156 0.94 14.17 7.55
N ASP A 157 1.85 15.14 7.63
CA ASP A 157 3.18 15.07 7.03
C ASP A 157 4.08 13.99 7.67
N ILE A 158 3.82 13.63 8.93
CA ILE A 158 4.56 12.58 9.64
C ILE A 158 3.91 11.21 9.47
N MET A 159 2.60 11.11 9.67
CA MET A 159 1.88 9.84 9.76
C MET A 159 1.56 9.26 8.39
N MET A 160 1.10 10.08 7.43
CA MET A 160 0.67 9.59 6.12
C MET A 160 1.80 8.88 5.36
N PRO A 161 3.03 9.42 5.26
CA PRO A 161 4.10 8.73 4.57
C PRO A 161 4.42 7.38 5.22
N LYS A 162 4.48 7.31 6.56
CA LYS A 162 4.75 6.07 7.30
C LYS A 162 3.70 4.99 7.05
N MET A 163 2.41 5.36 7.08
CA MET A 163 1.32 4.41 6.88
C MET A 163 1.24 3.90 5.43
N LEU A 164 1.41 4.79 4.45
CA LEU A 164 1.39 4.40 3.05
C LEU A 164 2.60 3.51 2.70
N ILE A 165 3.81 3.88 3.13
CA ILE A 165 5.02 3.07 2.88
C ILE A 165 4.91 1.71 3.56
N GLY A 166 4.39 1.63 4.79
CA GLY A 166 4.17 0.37 5.49
C GLY A 166 3.22 -0.58 4.73
N GLY A 167 2.09 -0.06 4.25
CA GLY A 167 1.14 -0.83 3.43
C GLY A 167 1.73 -1.29 2.10
N PHE A 168 2.41 -0.40 1.35
CA PHE A 168 3.00 -0.78 0.07
C PHE A 168 4.15 -1.78 0.22
N THR A 169 5.01 -1.61 1.23
CA THR A 169 6.14 -2.53 1.46
C THR A 169 5.66 -3.94 1.79
N SER A 170 4.63 -4.07 2.63
CA SER A 170 4.08 -5.36 3.01
C SER A 170 3.29 -6.02 1.88
N VAL A 171 2.28 -5.34 1.34
CA VAL A 171 1.33 -5.92 0.36
C VAL A 171 1.94 -6.08 -1.03
N THR A 172 2.93 -5.26 -1.39
CA THR A 172 3.54 -5.32 -2.73
C THR A 172 4.87 -6.08 -2.69
N ILE A 173 5.82 -5.65 -1.86
CA ILE A 173 7.19 -6.21 -1.92
C ILE A 173 7.25 -7.56 -1.23
N ALA A 174 6.83 -7.65 0.03
CA ALA A 174 6.91 -8.90 0.78
C ALA A 174 6.03 -10.00 0.14
N SER A 175 4.79 -9.67 -0.27
CA SER A 175 3.91 -10.62 -0.94
C SER A 175 4.46 -11.15 -2.27
N VAL A 176 5.11 -10.30 -3.08
CA VAL A 176 5.74 -10.74 -4.34
C VAL A 176 6.92 -11.68 -4.07
N ILE A 177 7.75 -11.38 -3.08
CA ILE A 177 8.90 -12.23 -2.72
C ILE A 177 8.40 -13.59 -2.22
N ILE A 178 7.48 -13.59 -1.26
CA ILE A 178 6.93 -14.81 -0.67
C ILE A 178 6.17 -15.63 -1.72
N GLY A 179 5.31 -14.97 -2.51
CA GLY A 179 4.59 -15.61 -3.60
C GLY A 179 5.52 -16.17 -4.68
N GLY A 180 6.63 -15.48 -4.98
CA GLY A 180 7.66 -15.95 -5.88
C GLY A 180 8.36 -17.22 -5.38
N VAL A 181 8.66 -17.30 -4.08
CA VAL A 181 9.21 -18.52 -3.45
C VAL A 181 8.22 -19.69 -3.57
N PHE A 182 6.95 -19.47 -3.21
CA PHE A 182 5.93 -20.52 -3.28
C PHE A 182 5.60 -20.95 -4.71
N ALA A 183 5.66 -20.04 -5.68
CA ALA A 183 5.46 -20.38 -7.09
C ALA A 183 6.53 -21.34 -7.63
N GLY A 184 7.73 -21.38 -7.04
CA GLY A 184 8.76 -22.37 -7.36
C GLY A 184 8.54 -23.74 -6.71
N MET A 185 7.57 -23.86 -5.80
CA MET A 185 7.25 -25.10 -5.06
C MET A 185 5.97 -25.79 -5.57
N LEU A 186 5.23 -25.16 -6.49
CA LEU A 186 4.04 -25.66 -7.18
C LEU A 186 4.41 -26.17 -8.58
#